data_AF-A0A7M3X553-F1
#
_entry.id   AF-A0A7M3X553-F1
#
_cell.length_a   1.000
_cell.length_b   1.000
_cell.length_c   1.000
_cell.angle_alpha   90.00
_cell.angle_beta   90.00
_cell.angle_gamma   90.00
#
_symmetry.space_group_name_H-M   'P 1'
#
loop_
_entity.id
_entity.type
_entity.pdbx_description
1 polymer ?
#
loop_
_entity_poly.entity_id
_entity_poly.type
_entity_poly.pdbx_seq_one_letter_code
_entity_poly.pdbx_strand_id
1 'polypeptide(L)'
;LALSGNKQTLLARVAGVLASQENAWGKVKKSLRRPRGKVNLPSMPTPVAQVRANTMDETVATFVEEHDEGWTYEEETALREDLTNIGHDVSDSNVDARVEAQLRPEQETVSPSVPPMIQETGGAEVHSLETETALMELRERTAEIHSFARDFLMVSSTTNQDDMKAFIQSLRSQGFATDLPPVHQAVAKMIMELDYRVQNETTAATAMPQSWSEREALRRFEEVRSTLRDRLENILALHQDDIVKARMAFEQEGRELNLDLRVPSVSGRLHALFDLHIEIAESQALHDPVVQRRQRMLRILHRGAVHMPESERSTIERLERNIASFEELVQTILESGEDGFDDAQQALVIRFLESKGYNVNTSTLRPRILACAGILGAELGYLSPSEIPRIAPGVLVTETEVDAIVTELKSLAASFKPKPDAIQEEEEAVAESVSEASDNIARVRGKIDRIDELLNRLNG
;
A
#
# COMPACT_ATOMS: atom_id res chain seq x y z
N LEU A 1 39.95 -24.75 1.86
CA LEU A 1 39.29 -23.47 1.54
C LEU A 1 39.61 -22.47 2.64
N ALA A 2 40.23 -21.34 2.30
CA ALA A 2 40.68 -20.34 3.25
C ALA A 2 39.49 -19.70 3.99
N LEU A 3 39.55 -19.66 5.32
CA LEU A 3 38.56 -18.99 6.18
C LEU A 3 38.82 -17.47 6.17
N SER A 4 38.38 -16.78 5.13
CA SER A 4 38.30 -15.32 5.14
C SER A 4 36.83 -14.87 5.11
N GLY A 5 36.36 -14.37 6.24
CA GLY A 5 35.02 -13.82 6.40
C GLY A 5 34.89 -13.07 7.71
N ASN A 6 34.27 -11.90 7.67
CA ASN A 6 34.00 -11.06 8.85
C ASN A 6 33.17 -11.84 9.89
N LYS A 7 33.38 -11.61 11.19
CA LYS A 7 32.81 -12.41 12.30
C LYS A 7 31.30 -12.63 12.20
N GLN A 8 30.56 -11.64 11.70
CA GLN A 8 29.12 -11.73 11.47
C GLN A 8 28.75 -12.72 10.36
N THR A 9 29.55 -12.83 9.29
CA THR A 9 29.33 -13.80 8.20
C THR A 9 29.63 -15.24 8.63
N LEU A 10 30.58 -15.43 9.54
CA LEU A 10 30.84 -16.73 10.16
C LEU A 10 29.70 -17.12 11.10
N LEU A 11 29.18 -16.19 11.91
CA LEU A 11 28.04 -16.44 12.79
C LEU A 11 26.76 -16.76 12.01
N ALA A 12 26.49 -16.05 10.91
CA ALA A 12 25.33 -16.34 10.06
C ALA A 12 25.42 -17.71 9.38
N ARG A 13 26.63 -18.13 8.96
CA ARG A 13 26.83 -19.49 8.41
C ARG A 13 26.70 -20.58 9.47
N VAL A 14 27.22 -20.36 10.68
CA VAL A 14 27.06 -21.31 11.79
C VAL A 14 25.59 -21.40 12.21
N ALA A 15 24.86 -20.29 12.28
CA ALA A 15 23.43 -20.27 12.54
C ALA A 15 22.62 -20.99 11.44
N GLY A 16 22.99 -20.80 10.16
CA GLY A 16 22.37 -21.52 9.04
C GLY A 16 22.64 -23.04 9.08
N VAL A 17 23.83 -23.46 9.50
CA VAL A 17 24.16 -24.89 9.66
C VAL A 17 23.40 -25.48 10.86
N LEU A 18 23.29 -24.76 11.98
CA LEU A 18 22.51 -25.20 13.14
C LEU A 18 21.01 -25.31 12.83
N ALA A 19 20.43 -24.34 12.12
CA ALA A 19 19.05 -24.37 11.67
C ALA A 19 18.78 -25.51 10.66
N SER A 20 19.77 -25.85 9.81
CA SER A 20 19.67 -26.99 8.89
C SER A 20 19.76 -28.36 9.59
N GLN A 21 20.38 -28.43 10.77
CA GLN A 21 20.50 -29.66 11.55
C GLN A 21 19.39 -29.83 12.60
N GLU A 22 18.68 -28.77 12.99
CA GLU A 22 17.56 -28.84 13.94
C GLU A 22 16.40 -29.72 13.43
N ASN A 23 16.25 -29.87 12.10
CA ASN A 23 15.29 -30.78 11.47
C ASN A 23 15.88 -32.12 11.01
N ALA A 24 17.18 -32.37 11.21
CA ALA A 24 17.87 -33.57 10.74
C ALA A 24 17.90 -34.71 11.78
N TRP A 25 17.53 -34.45 13.03
CA TRP A 25 17.30 -35.49 14.04
C TRP A 25 15.80 -35.73 14.22
N GLY A 26 15.30 -36.79 13.58
CA GLY A 26 13.90 -37.19 13.67
C GLY A 26 13.39 -37.35 15.10
N LYS A 27 12.07 -37.16 15.29
CA LYS A 27 11.35 -37.30 16.56
C LYS A 27 11.79 -38.57 17.30
N VAL A 28 12.41 -38.39 18.47
CA VAL A 28 12.72 -39.47 19.40
C VAL A 28 11.42 -40.14 19.85
N LYS A 29 11.17 -41.39 19.43
CA LYS A 29 10.03 -42.20 19.89
C LYS A 29 10.18 -42.46 21.40
N LYS A 30 9.29 -41.89 22.21
CA LYS A 30 9.09 -42.28 23.61
C LYS A 30 8.42 -43.67 23.66
N SER A 31 9.21 -44.73 23.61
CA SER A 31 8.77 -46.08 23.99
C SER A 31 9.60 -46.56 25.17
N LEU A 32 9.14 -46.30 26.40
CA LEU A 32 9.55 -47.09 27.56
C LEU A 32 8.53 -46.96 28.70
N ARG A 33 7.55 -47.87 28.76
CA ARG A 33 6.98 -48.32 30.02
C ARG A 33 6.56 -49.78 29.90
N ARG A 34 7.20 -50.62 30.72
CA ARG A 34 6.97 -52.06 30.89
C ARG A 34 6.01 -52.33 32.08
N PRO A 35 5.51 -53.56 32.25
CA PRO A 35 4.11 -53.87 32.53
C PRO A 35 3.82 -54.13 34.02
N ARG A 36 2.52 -54.22 34.38
CA ARG A 36 2.04 -54.86 35.61
C ARG A 36 0.87 -55.80 35.28
N GLY A 37 1.07 -57.11 35.48
CA GLY A 37 0.03 -58.16 35.46
C GLY A 37 -0.86 -58.14 36.73
N LYS A 38 -1.82 -59.05 36.98
CA LYS A 38 -2.18 -60.43 36.58
C LYS A 38 -3.74 -60.55 36.65
N VAL A 39 -4.46 -61.57 36.15
CA VAL A 39 -4.55 -62.97 36.64
C VAL A 39 -5.43 -63.80 35.67
N ASN A 40 -5.00 -65.05 35.41
CA ASN A 40 -5.74 -66.10 34.70
C ASN A 40 -6.77 -66.79 35.60
N LEU A 41 -7.92 -67.20 35.04
CA LEU A 41 -8.67 -68.38 35.47
C LEU A 41 -9.10 -69.21 34.24
N PRO A 42 -8.92 -70.55 34.25
CA PRO A 42 -9.38 -71.43 33.17
C PRO A 42 -10.75 -72.06 33.49
N SER A 43 -11.61 -72.24 32.48
CA SER A 43 -12.76 -73.15 32.55
C SER A 43 -13.22 -73.63 31.16
N MET A 44 -12.84 -74.88 30.87
CA MET A 44 -13.49 -76.03 30.18
C MET A 44 -14.76 -75.89 29.29
N PRO A 45 -15.02 -76.88 28.39
CA PRO A 45 -15.40 -76.66 26.98
C PRO A 45 -16.87 -76.97 26.60
N THR A 46 -17.17 -76.66 25.31
CA THR A 46 -18.27 -77.11 24.41
C THR A 46 -19.69 -76.52 24.62
N PRO A 47 -20.50 -76.29 23.55
CA PRO A 47 -20.62 -77.12 22.33
C PRO A 47 -20.46 -76.40 20.98
N VAL A 48 -20.35 -77.25 19.97
CA VAL A 48 -20.25 -76.97 18.53
C VAL A 48 -21.58 -76.44 17.96
N ALA A 49 -21.47 -75.69 16.87
CA ALA A 49 -22.50 -75.15 15.96
C ALA A 49 -23.11 -73.81 16.41
N GLN A 50 -23.00 -72.73 15.63
CA GLN A 50 -23.39 -72.63 14.23
C GLN A 50 -22.42 -71.76 13.42
N VAL A 51 -22.07 -72.21 12.22
CA VAL A 51 -21.45 -71.37 11.17
C VAL A 51 -22.43 -70.24 10.89
N ARG A 52 -22.13 -69.03 11.38
CA ARG A 52 -22.75 -67.81 10.86
C ARG A 52 -22.12 -67.58 9.50
N ALA A 53 -22.94 -67.38 8.48
CA ALA A 53 -22.46 -66.91 7.20
C ALA A 53 -21.78 -65.55 7.44
N ASN A 54 -20.46 -65.49 7.29
CA ASN A 54 -19.73 -64.23 7.37
C ASN A 54 -20.26 -63.34 6.25
N THR A 55 -20.73 -62.16 6.60
CA THR A 55 -21.14 -61.17 5.59
C THR A 55 -19.90 -60.45 5.06
N MET A 56 -19.91 -60.07 3.77
CA MET A 56 -18.82 -59.32 3.12
C MET A 56 -18.32 -58.13 3.96
N ASP A 57 -19.26 -57.39 4.54
CA ASP A 57 -18.98 -56.19 5.35
C ASP A 57 -18.21 -56.53 6.64
N GLU A 58 -18.47 -57.70 7.26
CA GLU A 58 -17.74 -58.16 8.46
C GLU A 58 -16.31 -58.58 8.12
N THR A 59 -16.10 -59.25 6.98
CA THR A 59 -14.76 -59.70 6.56
C THR A 59 -13.83 -58.54 6.18
N VAL A 60 -14.37 -57.50 5.53
CA VAL A 60 -13.61 -56.30 5.20
C VAL A 60 -13.30 -55.50 6.47
N ALA A 61 -14.25 -55.40 7.41
CA ALA A 61 -14.03 -54.71 8.69
C ALA A 61 -12.94 -55.41 9.54
N THR A 62 -12.94 -56.74 9.63
CA THR A 62 -11.90 -57.48 10.36
C THR A 62 -10.52 -57.31 9.72
N PHE A 63 -10.45 -57.19 8.40
CA PHE A 63 -9.19 -56.97 7.69
C PHE A 63 -8.61 -55.58 7.97
N VAL A 64 -9.46 -54.55 7.97
CA VAL A 64 -9.04 -53.17 8.30
C VAL A 64 -8.58 -53.07 9.75
N GLU A 65 -9.26 -53.72 10.70
CA GLU A 65 -8.85 -53.77 12.12
C GLU A 65 -7.52 -54.52 12.33
N GLU A 66 -7.23 -55.55 11.54
CA GLU A 66 -5.97 -56.29 11.63
C GLU A 66 -4.79 -55.51 11.02
N HIS A 67 -5.05 -54.59 10.08
CA HIS A 67 -4.06 -53.83 9.33
C HIS A 67 -4.11 -52.32 9.63
N ASP A 68 -4.08 -51.96 10.91
CA ASP A 68 -4.09 -50.56 11.41
C ASP A 68 -2.89 -49.71 10.89
N GLU A 69 -1.76 -50.32 10.54
CA GLU A 69 -0.57 -49.64 9.99
C GLU A 69 -0.60 -49.51 8.44
N GLY A 70 -1.69 -49.94 7.81
CA GLY A 70 -1.84 -50.07 6.36
C GLY A 70 -1.50 -51.48 5.86
N TRP A 71 -2.08 -51.85 4.73
CA TRP A 71 -1.85 -53.13 4.06
C TRP A 71 -1.14 -52.94 2.72
N THR A 72 -0.48 -54.00 2.25
CA THR A 72 0.16 -54.05 0.95
C THR A 72 -0.84 -54.46 -0.15
N TYR A 73 -0.50 -54.18 -1.40
CA TYR A 73 -1.33 -54.58 -2.55
C TYR A 73 -1.56 -56.10 -2.60
N GLU A 74 -0.57 -56.89 -2.18
CA GLU A 74 -0.67 -58.35 -2.14
C GLU A 74 -1.69 -58.83 -1.10
N GLU A 75 -1.71 -58.19 0.08
CA GLU A 75 -2.68 -58.46 1.14
C GLU A 75 -4.11 -58.02 0.75
N GLU A 76 -4.24 -56.90 0.00
CA GLU A 76 -5.53 -56.48 -0.55
C GLU A 76 -6.05 -57.47 -1.61
N THR A 77 -5.17 -57.96 -2.48
CA THR A 77 -5.56 -58.96 -3.49
C THR A 77 -5.97 -60.29 -2.84
N ALA A 78 -5.31 -60.69 -1.75
CA ALA A 78 -5.68 -61.87 -0.99
C ALA A 78 -7.06 -61.70 -0.33
N LEU A 79 -7.38 -60.52 0.22
CA LEU A 79 -8.72 -60.22 0.74
C LEU A 79 -9.78 -60.34 -0.36
N ARG A 80 -9.51 -59.80 -1.56
CA ARG A 80 -10.44 -59.90 -2.69
C ARG A 80 -10.65 -61.35 -3.13
N GLU A 81 -9.60 -62.17 -3.14
CA GLU A 81 -9.73 -63.61 -3.39
C GLU A 81 -10.54 -64.33 -2.29
N ASP A 82 -10.36 -63.99 -1.02
CA ASP A 82 -11.14 -64.56 0.08
C ASP A 82 -12.63 -64.18 0.00
N LEU A 83 -12.95 -62.95 -0.42
CA LEU A 83 -14.33 -62.52 -0.68
C LEU A 83 -14.96 -63.31 -1.85
N THR A 84 -14.20 -63.61 -2.90
CA THR A 84 -14.67 -64.49 -3.99
C THR A 84 -14.92 -65.92 -3.52
N ASN A 85 -14.09 -66.44 -2.61
CA ASN A 85 -14.28 -67.76 -2.01
C ASN A 85 -15.50 -67.83 -1.08
N ILE A 86 -15.88 -66.71 -0.46
CA ILE A 86 -17.08 -66.57 0.37
C ILE A 86 -18.36 -66.42 -0.48
N GLY A 87 -18.21 -66.26 -1.80
CA GLY A 87 -19.31 -66.22 -2.77
C GLY A 87 -19.71 -64.81 -3.23
N HIS A 88 -18.86 -63.81 -2.97
CA HIS A 88 -19.04 -62.43 -3.47
C HIS A 88 -18.14 -62.22 -4.68
N ASP A 89 -18.72 -62.05 -5.87
CA ASP A 89 -17.92 -61.78 -7.08
C ASP A 89 -17.39 -60.34 -7.04
N VAL A 90 -16.11 -60.20 -6.70
CA VAL A 90 -15.43 -58.90 -6.65
C VAL A 90 -15.22 -58.32 -8.05
N SER A 91 -15.49 -59.09 -9.11
CA SER A 91 -15.50 -58.58 -10.50
C SER A 91 -16.76 -57.77 -10.81
N ASP A 92 -17.82 -57.90 -10.01
CA ASP A 92 -19.03 -57.10 -10.16
C ASP A 92 -18.79 -55.68 -9.66
N SER A 93 -19.01 -54.70 -10.52
CA SER A 93 -18.71 -53.28 -10.25
C SER A 93 -19.41 -52.72 -9.00
N ASN A 94 -20.55 -53.27 -8.62
CA ASN A 94 -21.29 -52.85 -7.43
C ASN A 94 -20.70 -53.43 -6.13
N VAL A 95 -20.12 -54.63 -6.20
CA VAL A 95 -19.44 -55.28 -5.08
C VAL A 95 -18.07 -54.63 -4.88
N ASP A 96 -17.33 -54.42 -5.97
CA ASP A 96 -16.03 -53.74 -5.95
C ASP A 96 -16.13 -52.32 -5.39
N ALA A 97 -17.11 -51.53 -5.84
CA ALA A 97 -17.34 -50.19 -5.31
C ALA A 97 -17.67 -50.18 -3.81
N ARG A 98 -18.37 -51.21 -3.33
CA ARG A 98 -18.75 -51.35 -1.91
C ARG A 98 -17.58 -51.78 -1.04
N VAL A 99 -16.71 -52.67 -1.55
CA VAL A 99 -15.45 -53.05 -0.90
C VAL A 99 -14.48 -51.86 -0.85
N GLU A 100 -14.32 -51.13 -1.95
CA GLU A 100 -13.44 -49.94 -2.00
C GLU A 100 -13.91 -48.84 -1.04
N ALA A 101 -15.23 -48.58 -0.95
CA ALA A 101 -15.79 -47.61 -0.03
C ALA A 101 -15.57 -47.97 1.46
N GLN A 102 -15.45 -49.26 1.78
CA GLN A 102 -15.16 -49.74 3.14
C GLN A 102 -13.66 -49.78 3.46
N LEU A 103 -12.83 -50.14 2.47
CA LEU A 103 -11.37 -50.07 2.60
C LEU A 103 -10.89 -48.62 2.71
N ARG A 104 -11.59 -47.69 2.05
CA ARG A 104 -11.29 -46.25 2.08
C ARG A 104 -12.57 -45.49 2.41
N PRO A 105 -12.99 -45.42 3.68
CA PRO A 105 -14.05 -44.52 4.06
C PRO A 105 -13.63 -43.11 3.65
N GLU A 106 -14.51 -42.39 2.93
CA GLU A 106 -14.24 -41.04 2.45
C GLU A 106 -13.63 -40.23 3.60
N GLN A 107 -12.33 -39.93 3.52
CA GLN A 107 -11.74 -38.93 4.37
C GLN A 107 -12.53 -37.66 4.08
N GLU A 108 -13.22 -37.09 5.08
CA GLU A 108 -13.61 -35.69 5.04
C GLU A 108 -12.38 -34.94 4.55
N THR A 109 -12.45 -34.46 3.32
CA THR A 109 -11.35 -33.75 2.69
C THR A 109 -11.19 -32.47 3.47
N VAL A 110 -10.33 -32.49 4.50
CA VAL A 110 -9.77 -31.28 5.07
C VAL A 110 -8.86 -30.73 3.99
N SER A 111 -9.45 -29.97 3.08
CA SER A 111 -8.75 -29.29 2.00
C SER A 111 -7.66 -28.42 2.63
N PRO A 112 -6.35 -28.69 2.39
CA PRO A 112 -5.32 -27.74 2.76
C PRO A 112 -5.59 -26.47 1.96
N SER A 113 -5.63 -25.33 2.65
CA SER A 113 -5.80 -24.01 2.02
C SER A 113 -4.57 -23.67 1.18
N VAL A 114 -4.53 -24.19 -0.04
CA VAL A 114 -3.70 -23.65 -1.09
C VAL A 114 -4.53 -22.53 -1.73
N PRO A 115 -3.98 -21.30 -1.89
CA PRO A 115 -4.67 -20.23 -2.61
C PRO A 115 -5.08 -20.75 -3.99
N PRO A 116 -6.23 -20.34 -4.54
CA PRO A 116 -6.68 -20.83 -5.84
C PRO A 116 -5.73 -20.29 -6.91
N MET A 117 -4.73 -21.10 -7.23
CA MET A 117 -4.02 -20.99 -8.50
C MET A 117 -5.07 -21.31 -9.55
N ILE A 118 -5.35 -20.37 -10.45
CA ILE A 118 -6.36 -20.47 -11.51
C ILE A 118 -6.10 -21.75 -12.31
N GLN A 119 -6.78 -22.83 -11.93
CA GLN A 119 -7.00 -23.97 -12.79
C GLN A 119 -8.16 -23.55 -13.68
N GLU A 120 -7.86 -23.15 -14.91
CA GLU A 120 -8.86 -23.20 -15.96
C GLU A 120 -9.24 -24.66 -16.12
N THR A 121 -10.30 -25.08 -15.43
CA THR A 121 -11.00 -26.31 -15.74
C THR A 121 -11.62 -26.10 -17.11
N GLY A 122 -10.85 -26.38 -18.16
CA GLY A 122 -11.26 -26.36 -19.56
C GLY A 122 -12.26 -27.48 -19.90
N GLY A 123 -13.27 -27.69 -19.05
CA GLY A 123 -14.51 -28.28 -19.51
C GLY A 123 -15.21 -27.21 -20.32
N ALA A 124 -15.50 -27.48 -21.60
CA ALA A 124 -16.40 -26.64 -22.37
C ALA A 124 -17.77 -26.71 -21.68
N GLU A 125 -18.04 -25.79 -20.76
CA GLU A 125 -19.37 -25.63 -20.18
C GLU A 125 -20.29 -25.23 -21.34
N VAL A 126 -21.13 -26.18 -21.75
CA VAL A 126 -22.12 -25.93 -22.79
C VAL A 126 -23.18 -25.03 -22.17
N HIS A 127 -23.06 -23.75 -22.46
CA HIS A 127 -23.96 -22.71 -22.02
C HIS A 127 -25.20 -22.68 -22.93
N SER A 128 -26.33 -22.20 -22.43
CA SER A 128 -27.48 -21.94 -23.30
C SER A 128 -27.13 -20.81 -24.29
N LEU A 129 -27.76 -20.80 -25.46
CA LEU A 129 -27.52 -19.77 -26.48
C LEU A 129 -27.65 -18.34 -25.91
N GLU A 130 -28.64 -18.11 -25.06
CA GLU A 130 -28.84 -16.82 -24.37
C GLU A 130 -27.63 -16.45 -23.49
N THR A 131 -27.15 -17.40 -22.68
CA THR A 131 -25.95 -17.17 -21.84
C THR A 131 -24.68 -16.96 -22.66
N GLU A 132 -24.51 -17.67 -23.78
CA GLU A 132 -23.37 -17.46 -24.67
C GLU A 132 -23.42 -16.07 -25.32
N THR A 133 -24.60 -15.63 -25.78
CA THR A 133 -24.76 -14.27 -26.34
C THR A 133 -24.45 -13.19 -25.31
N ALA A 134 -24.89 -13.35 -24.07
CA ALA A 134 -24.60 -12.41 -22.98
C ALA A 134 -23.11 -12.39 -22.61
N LEU A 135 -22.43 -13.55 -22.64
CA LEU A 135 -20.99 -13.64 -22.42
C LEU A 135 -20.19 -13.00 -23.58
N MET A 136 -20.68 -13.11 -24.82
CA MET A 136 -20.08 -12.42 -25.97
C MET A 136 -20.22 -10.90 -25.84
N GLU A 137 -21.42 -10.40 -25.51
CA GLU A 137 -21.64 -8.96 -25.27
C GLU A 137 -20.75 -8.43 -24.14
N LEU A 138 -20.64 -9.18 -23.04
CA LEU A 138 -19.74 -8.85 -21.93
C LEU A 138 -18.28 -8.76 -22.39
N ARG A 139 -17.82 -9.68 -23.25
CA ARG A 139 -16.45 -9.67 -23.80
C ARG A 139 -16.21 -8.46 -24.70
N GLU A 140 -17.19 -8.09 -25.53
CA GLU A 140 -17.12 -6.91 -26.40
C GLU A 140 -17.05 -5.59 -25.59
N ARG A 141 -17.74 -5.53 -24.45
CA ARG A 141 -17.81 -4.34 -23.57
C ARG A 141 -16.91 -4.42 -22.34
N THR A 142 -15.84 -5.22 -22.40
CA THR A 142 -14.88 -5.39 -21.28
C THR A 142 -14.26 -4.08 -20.78
N ALA A 143 -14.02 -3.12 -21.68
CA ALA A 143 -13.44 -1.83 -21.32
C ALA A 143 -14.34 -1.00 -20.40
N GLU A 144 -15.66 -1.04 -20.59
CA GLU A 144 -16.62 -0.37 -19.72
C GLU A 144 -16.61 -0.99 -18.32
N ILE A 145 -16.64 -2.33 -18.25
CA ILE A 145 -16.59 -3.07 -17.00
C ILE A 145 -15.29 -2.78 -16.26
N HIS A 146 -14.15 -2.74 -16.96
CA HIS A 146 -12.87 -2.36 -16.35
C HIS A 146 -12.86 -0.93 -15.81
N SER A 147 -13.55 0.02 -16.45
CA SER A 147 -13.71 1.38 -15.93
C SER A 147 -14.50 1.37 -14.62
N PHE A 148 -15.68 0.77 -14.62
CA PHE A 148 -16.54 0.69 -13.43
C PHE A 148 -15.89 -0.11 -12.30
N ALA A 149 -15.16 -1.18 -12.64
CA ALA A 149 -14.43 -1.99 -11.67
C ALA A 149 -13.31 -1.19 -11.00
N ARG A 150 -12.60 -0.32 -11.73
CA ARG A 150 -11.59 0.57 -11.13
C ARG A 150 -12.23 1.55 -10.15
N ASP A 151 -13.35 2.17 -10.52
CA ASP A 151 -14.08 3.09 -9.62
C ASP A 151 -14.57 2.37 -8.35
N PHE A 152 -15.05 1.13 -8.48
CA PHE A 152 -15.43 0.29 -7.35
C PHE A 152 -14.23 -0.01 -6.44
N LEU A 153 -13.07 -0.39 -6.99
CA LEU A 153 -11.86 -0.71 -6.23
C LEU A 153 -11.22 0.50 -5.54
N MET A 154 -11.54 1.72 -5.98
CA MET A 154 -11.11 2.94 -5.27
C MET A 154 -11.86 3.15 -3.94
N VAL A 155 -13.08 2.63 -3.83
CA VAL A 155 -13.97 2.85 -2.67
C VAL A 155 -14.09 1.60 -1.79
N SER A 156 -13.97 0.42 -2.39
CA SER A 156 -14.26 -0.88 -1.75
C SER A 156 -13.28 -1.96 -2.17
N SER A 157 -13.26 -3.08 -1.45
CA SER A 157 -12.33 -4.18 -1.67
C SER A 157 -13.03 -5.45 -2.16
N THR A 158 -12.31 -6.28 -2.91
CA THR A 158 -12.79 -7.59 -3.37
C THR A 158 -13.06 -8.58 -2.22
N THR A 159 -12.56 -8.28 -1.02
CA THR A 159 -12.79 -9.08 0.19
C THR A 159 -14.21 -8.92 0.74
N ASN A 160 -14.89 -7.80 0.48
CA ASN A 160 -16.28 -7.60 0.88
C ASN A 160 -17.24 -8.21 -0.16
N GLN A 161 -17.75 -9.40 0.15
CA GLN A 161 -18.66 -10.13 -0.74
C GLN A 161 -20.01 -9.44 -0.94
N ASP A 162 -20.47 -8.66 0.03
CA ASP A 162 -21.77 -7.98 -0.06
C ASP A 162 -21.69 -6.77 -0.99
N ASP A 163 -20.63 -5.97 -0.87
CA ASP A 163 -20.36 -4.84 -1.76
C ASP A 163 -20.09 -5.32 -3.19
N MET A 164 -19.35 -6.42 -3.35
CA MET A 164 -19.09 -7.05 -4.65
C MET A 164 -20.39 -7.45 -5.36
N LYS A 165 -21.31 -8.11 -4.64
CA LYS A 165 -22.61 -8.50 -5.21
C LYS A 165 -23.46 -7.27 -5.56
N ALA A 166 -23.48 -6.26 -4.69
CA ALA A 166 -24.21 -5.03 -4.94
C ALA A 166 -23.68 -4.30 -6.20
N PHE A 167 -22.36 -4.26 -6.37
CA PHE A 167 -21.73 -3.70 -7.57
C PHE A 167 -22.10 -4.49 -8.83
N ILE A 168 -21.98 -5.82 -8.82
CA ILE A 168 -22.33 -6.63 -10.00
C ILE A 168 -23.83 -6.50 -10.33
N GLN A 169 -24.69 -6.36 -9.32
CA GLN A 169 -26.11 -6.09 -9.52
C GLN A 169 -26.35 -4.70 -10.12
N SER A 170 -25.54 -3.69 -9.78
CA SER A 170 -25.65 -2.35 -10.33
C SER A 170 -25.39 -2.30 -11.85
N LEU A 171 -24.55 -3.18 -12.38
CA LEU A 171 -24.26 -3.31 -13.81
C LEU A 171 -25.50 -3.71 -14.64
N ARG A 172 -26.53 -4.27 -14.00
CA ARG A 172 -27.82 -4.53 -14.65
C ARG A 172 -28.45 -3.25 -15.19
N SER A 173 -28.33 -2.14 -14.46
CA SER A 173 -28.85 -0.83 -14.89
C SER A 173 -28.16 -0.30 -16.16
N GLN A 174 -26.97 -0.81 -16.47
CA GLN A 174 -26.15 -0.43 -17.62
C GLN A 174 -26.28 -1.39 -18.81
N GLY A 175 -27.24 -2.33 -18.72
CA GLY A 175 -27.60 -3.24 -19.80
C GLY A 175 -26.92 -4.62 -19.76
N PHE A 176 -26.14 -4.94 -18.72
CA PHE A 176 -25.52 -6.25 -18.60
C PHE A 176 -26.49 -7.28 -17.98
N ALA A 177 -26.56 -8.49 -18.56
CA ALA A 177 -27.40 -9.57 -18.06
C ALA A 177 -26.78 -10.27 -16.83
N THR A 178 -26.53 -9.53 -15.75
CA THR A 178 -25.91 -10.05 -14.52
C THR A 178 -26.82 -10.95 -13.69
N ASP A 179 -28.10 -11.08 -14.07
CA ASP A 179 -29.04 -12.06 -13.52
C ASP A 179 -28.62 -13.52 -13.87
N LEU A 180 -27.84 -13.71 -14.95
CA LEU A 180 -27.33 -15.01 -15.36
C LEU A 180 -26.09 -15.39 -14.51
N PRO A 181 -26.08 -16.55 -13.82
CA PRO A 181 -24.95 -16.94 -12.97
C PRO A 181 -23.59 -16.98 -13.69
N PRO A 182 -23.48 -17.46 -14.95
CA PRO A 182 -22.20 -17.46 -15.67
C PRO A 182 -21.68 -16.04 -15.95
N VAL A 183 -22.57 -15.10 -16.26
CA VAL A 183 -22.22 -13.68 -16.51
C VAL A 183 -21.77 -13.03 -15.21
N HIS A 184 -22.51 -13.27 -14.11
CA HIS A 184 -22.13 -12.80 -12.78
C HIS A 184 -20.74 -13.32 -12.36
N GLN A 185 -20.46 -14.61 -12.58
CA GLN A 185 -19.16 -15.22 -12.30
C GLN A 185 -18.05 -14.65 -13.20
N ALA A 186 -18.34 -14.42 -14.49
CA ALA A 186 -17.38 -13.81 -15.41
C ALA A 186 -17.01 -12.38 -14.97
N VAL A 187 -17.99 -11.56 -14.57
CA VAL A 187 -17.72 -10.22 -14.02
C VAL A 187 -16.91 -10.30 -12.73
N ALA A 188 -17.29 -11.17 -11.80
CA ALA A 188 -16.54 -11.36 -10.56
C ALA A 188 -15.07 -11.77 -10.83
N LYS A 189 -14.84 -12.70 -11.78
CA LYS A 189 -13.50 -13.11 -12.21
C LYS A 189 -12.71 -11.92 -12.78
N MET A 190 -13.32 -11.10 -13.62
CA MET A 190 -12.67 -9.91 -14.19
C MET A 190 -12.28 -8.90 -13.11
N ILE A 191 -13.15 -8.64 -12.13
CA ILE A 191 -12.84 -7.71 -11.03
C ILE A 191 -11.71 -8.26 -10.16
N MET A 192 -11.75 -9.54 -9.82
CA MET A 192 -10.69 -10.20 -9.04
C MET A 192 -9.35 -10.19 -9.78
N GLU A 193 -9.35 -10.43 -11.09
CA GLU A 193 -8.15 -10.35 -11.92
C GLU A 193 -7.61 -8.91 -11.97
N LEU A 194 -8.50 -7.92 -12.07
CA LEU A 194 -8.12 -6.51 -12.09
C LEU A 194 -7.53 -6.07 -10.75
N ASP A 195 -8.16 -6.44 -9.64
CA ASP A 195 -7.63 -6.18 -8.28
C ASP A 195 -6.27 -6.84 -8.07
N TYR A 196 -6.12 -8.10 -8.49
CA TYR A 196 -4.84 -8.79 -8.45
C TYR A 196 -3.76 -8.07 -9.27
N ARG A 197 -4.10 -7.57 -10.46
CA ARG A 197 -3.17 -6.78 -11.28
C ARG A 197 -2.79 -5.47 -10.58
N VAL A 198 -3.75 -4.72 -10.03
CA VAL A 198 -3.51 -3.46 -9.32
C VAL A 198 -2.62 -3.68 -8.09
N GLN A 199 -2.90 -4.71 -7.29
CA GLN A 199 -2.09 -5.07 -6.13
C GLN A 199 -0.68 -5.50 -6.53
N ASN A 200 -0.56 -6.28 -7.61
CA ASN A 200 0.75 -6.67 -8.13
C ASN A 200 1.54 -5.48 -8.66
N GLU A 201 0.93 -4.54 -9.38
CA GLU A 201 1.60 -3.32 -9.86
C GLU A 201 2.08 -2.46 -8.68
N THR A 202 1.23 -2.29 -7.68
CA THR A 202 1.56 -1.53 -6.45
C THR A 202 2.70 -2.19 -5.68
N THR A 203 2.65 -3.51 -5.52
CA THR A 203 3.69 -4.28 -4.82
C THR A 203 4.99 -4.27 -5.64
N ALA A 204 4.91 -4.46 -6.95
CA ALA A 204 6.07 -4.52 -7.84
C ALA A 204 6.76 -3.16 -8.03
N ALA A 205 6.06 -2.05 -7.80
CA ALA A 205 6.69 -0.73 -7.73
C ALA A 205 7.72 -0.63 -6.59
N THR A 206 7.49 -1.33 -5.47
CA THR A 206 8.35 -1.28 -4.27
C THR A 206 9.21 -2.53 -4.06
N ALA A 207 8.83 -3.67 -4.64
CA ALA A 207 9.51 -4.93 -4.49
C ALA A 207 10.81 -5.03 -5.29
N MET A 208 11.75 -5.84 -4.80
CA MET A 208 12.96 -6.20 -5.54
C MET A 208 12.61 -7.16 -6.68
N PRO A 209 13.25 -7.02 -7.86
CA PRO A 209 12.95 -7.86 -9.01
C PRO A 209 13.35 -9.32 -8.78
N GLN A 210 12.37 -10.19 -8.94
CA GLN A 210 12.43 -11.61 -8.61
C GLN A 210 12.94 -12.46 -9.79
N SER A 211 12.77 -11.99 -11.03
CA SER A 211 13.20 -12.70 -12.24
C SER A 211 14.26 -11.95 -13.05
N TRP A 212 15.04 -12.68 -13.85
CA TRP A 212 16.06 -12.07 -14.72
C TRP A 212 15.43 -11.21 -15.83
N SER A 213 14.31 -11.66 -16.42
CA SER A 213 13.56 -10.90 -17.42
C SER A 213 13.01 -9.60 -16.83
N GLU A 214 12.50 -9.64 -15.60
CA GLU A 214 12.06 -8.45 -14.88
C GLU A 214 13.22 -7.48 -14.62
N ARG A 215 14.40 -7.99 -14.22
CA ARG A 215 15.61 -7.15 -14.06
C ARG A 215 16.05 -6.51 -15.37
N GLU A 216 15.93 -7.21 -16.49
CA GLU A 216 16.24 -6.66 -17.80
C GLU A 216 15.22 -5.61 -18.23
N ALA A 217 13.93 -5.87 -18.03
CA ALA A 217 12.86 -4.91 -18.30
C ALA A 217 13.01 -3.63 -17.45
N LEU A 218 13.39 -3.76 -16.17
CA LEU A 218 13.67 -2.62 -15.30
C LEU A 218 14.92 -1.84 -15.72
N ARG A 219 15.98 -2.52 -16.18
CA ARG A 219 17.16 -1.83 -16.73
C ARG A 219 16.78 -0.99 -17.95
N ARG A 220 16.00 -1.58 -18.87
CA ARG A 220 15.47 -0.86 -20.03
C ARG A 220 14.59 0.33 -19.62
N PHE A 221 13.76 0.17 -18.59
CA PHE A 221 12.96 1.26 -18.04
C PHE A 221 13.84 2.41 -17.52
N GLU A 222 14.87 2.13 -16.72
CA GLU A 222 15.76 3.17 -16.20
C GLU A 222 16.59 3.85 -17.30
N GLU A 223 16.95 3.14 -18.37
CA GLU A 223 17.61 3.74 -19.55
C GLU A 223 16.72 4.76 -20.26
N VAL A 224 15.43 4.47 -20.36
CA VAL A 224 14.44 5.28 -21.08
C VAL A 224 13.80 6.35 -20.18
N ARG A 225 13.89 6.21 -18.86
CA ARG A 225 13.22 7.04 -17.86
C ARG A 225 13.42 8.55 -18.05
N SER A 226 14.62 9.01 -18.39
CA SER A 226 14.88 10.44 -18.63
C SER A 226 14.05 10.95 -19.82
N THR A 227 14.03 10.19 -20.91
CA THR A 227 13.26 10.54 -22.11
C THR A 227 11.75 10.53 -21.85
N LEU A 228 11.25 9.61 -21.02
CA LEU A 228 9.85 9.59 -20.60
C LEU A 228 9.50 10.84 -19.80
N ARG A 229 10.38 11.27 -18.88
CA ARG A 229 10.17 12.49 -18.10
C ARG A 229 10.10 13.74 -18.99
N ASP A 230 11.01 13.86 -19.95
CA ASP A 230 11.01 14.99 -20.88
C ASP A 230 9.76 15.02 -21.78
N ARG A 231 9.26 13.84 -22.19
CA ARG A 231 8.01 13.73 -22.96
C ARG A 231 6.78 14.00 -22.10
N LEU A 232 6.80 13.62 -20.82
CA LEU A 232 5.70 13.80 -19.89
C LEU A 232 5.31 15.27 -19.72
N GLU A 233 6.29 16.18 -19.60
CA GLU A 233 6.02 17.63 -19.53
C GLU A 233 5.28 18.13 -20.78
N ASN A 234 5.67 17.65 -21.97
CA ASN A 234 5.01 18.01 -23.23
C ASN A 234 3.59 17.43 -23.32
N ILE A 235 3.37 16.20 -22.84
CA ILE A 235 2.06 15.54 -22.84
C ILE A 235 1.08 16.25 -21.90
N LEU A 236 1.53 16.62 -20.70
CA LEU A 236 0.73 17.38 -19.74
C LEU A 236 0.39 18.78 -20.27
N ALA A 237 1.33 19.43 -20.96
CA ALA A 237 1.07 20.71 -21.63
C ALA A 237 0.05 20.59 -22.78
N LEU A 238 0.04 19.46 -23.50
CA LEU A 238 -0.92 19.20 -24.59
C LEU A 238 -2.32 18.86 -24.06
N HIS A 239 -2.41 18.27 -22.88
CA HIS A 239 -3.65 17.76 -22.26
C HIS A 239 -3.93 18.37 -20.88
N GLN A 240 -3.88 19.71 -20.76
CA GLN A 240 -4.04 20.42 -19.48
C GLN A 240 -5.36 20.10 -18.74
N ASP A 241 -6.46 19.92 -19.48
CA ASP A 241 -7.79 19.73 -18.88
C ASP A 241 -8.21 18.25 -18.75
N ASP A 242 -7.42 17.30 -19.27
CA ASP A 242 -7.81 15.88 -19.34
C ASP A 242 -6.66 14.95 -18.95
N ILE A 243 -6.60 14.66 -17.65
CA ILE A 243 -5.60 13.79 -17.03
C ILE A 243 -5.69 12.36 -17.58
N VAL A 244 -6.90 11.88 -17.90
CA VAL A 244 -7.11 10.52 -18.41
C VAL A 244 -6.51 10.38 -19.80
N LYS A 245 -6.76 11.34 -20.70
CA LYS A 245 -6.11 11.36 -22.02
C LYS A 245 -4.60 11.53 -21.91
N ALA A 246 -4.12 12.38 -21.00
CA ALA A 246 -2.69 12.54 -20.74
C ALA A 246 -2.04 11.20 -20.30
N ARG A 247 -2.70 10.45 -19.42
CA ARG A 247 -2.24 9.13 -18.97
C ARG A 247 -2.20 8.12 -20.11
N MET A 248 -3.24 8.06 -20.95
CA MET A 248 -3.28 7.17 -22.11
C MET A 248 -2.18 7.50 -23.13
N ALA A 249 -1.93 8.78 -23.38
CA ALA A 249 -0.83 9.22 -24.25
C ALA A 249 0.53 8.83 -23.66
N PHE A 250 0.70 8.95 -22.34
CA PHE A 250 1.93 8.56 -21.66
C PHE A 250 2.19 7.04 -21.67
N GLU A 251 1.15 6.22 -21.51
CA GLU A 251 1.25 4.77 -21.70
C GLU A 251 1.66 4.41 -23.13
N GLN A 252 1.08 5.09 -24.12
CA GLN A 252 1.39 4.87 -25.53
C GLN A 252 2.86 5.19 -25.83
N GLU A 253 3.38 6.29 -25.28
CA GLU A 253 4.80 6.66 -25.34
C GLU A 253 5.71 5.60 -24.69
N GLY A 254 5.29 5.03 -23.56
CA GLY A 254 5.96 3.89 -22.95
C GLY A 254 6.04 2.66 -23.88
N ARG A 255 4.96 2.37 -24.61
CA ARG A 255 4.93 1.26 -25.60
C ARG A 255 5.82 1.54 -26.80
N GLU A 256 5.85 2.78 -27.30
CA GLU A 256 6.71 3.19 -28.41
C GLU A 256 8.20 3.06 -28.08
N LEU A 257 8.56 3.30 -26.82
CA LEU A 257 9.90 3.08 -26.30
C LEU A 257 10.21 1.61 -25.96
N ASN A 258 9.33 0.70 -26.38
CA ASN A 258 9.42 -0.76 -26.24
C ASN A 258 9.50 -1.23 -24.78
N LEU A 259 8.81 -0.54 -23.87
CA LEU A 259 8.61 -1.03 -22.52
C LEU A 259 7.50 -2.08 -22.51
N ASP A 260 7.77 -3.20 -21.82
CA ASP A 260 6.77 -4.25 -21.66
C ASP A 260 5.87 -3.92 -20.46
N LEU A 261 4.74 -3.28 -20.75
CA LEU A 261 3.73 -2.94 -19.75
C LEU A 261 2.97 -4.16 -19.20
N ARG A 262 3.22 -5.37 -19.72
CA ARG A 262 2.67 -6.61 -19.13
C ARG A 262 3.39 -6.96 -17.84
N VAL A 263 4.61 -6.47 -17.64
CA VAL A 263 5.39 -6.68 -16.42
C VAL A 263 4.90 -5.67 -15.37
N PRO A 264 4.32 -6.13 -14.24
CA PRO A 264 3.72 -5.23 -13.25
C PRO A 264 4.70 -4.22 -12.65
N SER A 265 5.99 -4.57 -12.51
CA SER A 265 7.01 -3.65 -12.00
C SER A 265 7.32 -2.50 -12.96
N VAL A 266 7.21 -2.72 -14.28
CA VAL A 266 7.40 -1.66 -15.28
C VAL A 266 6.14 -0.81 -15.39
N SER A 267 4.97 -1.45 -15.48
CA SER A 267 3.66 -0.78 -15.50
C SER A 267 3.48 0.14 -14.28
N GLY A 268 3.66 -0.42 -13.07
CA GLY A 268 3.52 0.32 -11.82
C GLY A 268 4.50 1.49 -11.70
N ARG A 269 5.76 1.34 -12.15
CA ARG A 269 6.74 2.45 -12.16
C ARG A 269 6.40 3.51 -13.18
N LEU A 270 5.88 3.14 -14.34
CA LEU A 270 5.45 4.11 -15.35
C LEU A 270 4.28 4.94 -14.80
N HIS A 271 3.27 4.29 -14.21
CA HIS A 271 2.16 5.01 -13.58
C HIS A 271 2.62 5.87 -12.38
N ALA A 272 3.50 5.34 -11.54
CA ALA A 272 4.06 6.11 -10.43
C ALA A 272 4.84 7.35 -10.90
N LEU A 273 5.56 7.29 -12.03
CA LEU A 273 6.23 8.47 -12.61
C LEU A 273 5.22 9.54 -13.05
N PHE A 274 4.11 9.13 -13.66
CA PHE A 274 3.03 10.02 -14.07
C PHE A 274 2.38 10.70 -12.87
N ASP A 275 1.97 9.91 -11.87
CA ASP A 275 1.27 10.38 -10.69
C ASP A 275 2.13 11.32 -9.85
N LEU A 276 3.40 10.97 -9.66
CA LEU A 276 4.37 11.81 -8.96
C LEU A 276 4.59 13.14 -9.69
N HIS A 277 4.55 13.18 -11.03
CA HIS A 277 4.65 14.45 -11.75
C HIS A 277 3.42 15.32 -11.59
N ILE A 278 2.22 14.74 -11.55
CA ILE A 278 1.00 15.50 -11.27
C ILE A 278 1.04 16.05 -9.85
N GLU A 279 1.39 15.24 -8.86
CA GLU A 279 1.51 15.68 -7.46
C GLU A 279 2.59 16.77 -7.30
N ILE A 280 3.72 16.64 -8.00
CA ILE A 280 4.75 17.68 -8.04
C ILE A 280 4.23 18.95 -8.72
N ALA A 281 3.52 18.85 -9.84
CA ALA A 281 2.95 20.00 -10.53
C ALA A 281 1.90 20.73 -9.66
N GLU A 282 1.03 19.98 -8.99
CA GLU A 282 0.05 20.50 -8.04
C GLU A 282 0.72 21.18 -6.84
N SER A 283 1.72 20.52 -6.24
CA SER A 283 2.47 21.12 -5.14
C SER A 283 3.25 22.34 -5.58
N GLN A 284 3.88 22.34 -6.75
CA GLN A 284 4.55 23.53 -7.32
C GLN A 284 3.56 24.67 -7.56
N ALA A 285 2.36 24.38 -8.05
CA ALA A 285 1.30 25.38 -8.20
C ALA A 285 0.88 25.98 -6.85
N LEU A 286 0.85 25.19 -5.77
CA LEU A 286 0.60 25.68 -4.41
C LEU A 286 1.78 26.50 -3.84
N HIS A 287 3.00 26.21 -4.28
CA HIS A 287 4.22 26.90 -3.84
C HIS A 287 4.61 28.09 -4.73
N ASP A 288 3.81 28.43 -5.74
CA ASP A 288 4.00 29.64 -6.53
C ASP A 288 3.90 30.87 -5.59
N PRO A 289 4.93 31.73 -5.54
CA PRO A 289 4.92 32.93 -4.70
C PRO A 289 3.69 33.82 -4.93
N VAL A 290 3.16 33.88 -6.16
CA VAL A 290 1.96 34.65 -6.49
C VAL A 290 0.71 34.04 -5.85
N VAL A 291 0.57 32.71 -5.94
CA VAL A 291 -0.56 31.98 -5.32
C VAL A 291 -0.48 32.09 -3.80
N GLN A 292 0.71 31.91 -3.21
CA GLN A 292 0.90 32.06 -1.77
C GLN A 292 0.59 33.48 -1.27
N ARG A 293 1.02 34.51 -2.02
CA ARG A 293 0.67 35.91 -1.72
C ARG A 293 -0.83 36.12 -1.71
N ARG A 294 -1.53 35.67 -2.76
CA ARG A 294 -2.99 35.76 -2.87
C ARG A 294 -3.69 35.02 -1.74
N GLN A 295 -3.24 33.81 -1.39
CA GLN A 295 -3.78 33.06 -0.25
C GLN A 295 -3.60 33.79 1.08
N ARG A 296 -2.44 34.42 1.32
CA ARG A 296 -2.20 35.24 2.52
C ARG A 296 -3.12 36.45 2.56
N MET A 297 -3.31 37.16 1.45
CA MET A 297 -4.26 38.27 1.34
C MET A 297 -5.69 37.82 1.63
N LEU A 298 -6.14 36.72 1.03
CA LEU A 298 -7.47 36.16 1.25
C LEU A 298 -7.70 35.78 2.71
N ARG A 299 -6.69 35.17 3.37
CA ARG A 299 -6.75 34.84 4.80
C ARG A 299 -7.02 36.06 5.67
N ILE A 300 -6.50 37.22 5.29
CA ILE A 300 -6.65 38.47 6.03
C ILE A 300 -7.99 39.14 5.74
N LEU A 301 -8.42 39.13 4.49
CA LEU A 301 -9.74 39.64 4.10
C LEU A 301 -10.86 38.85 4.80
N HIS A 302 -10.76 37.51 4.79
CA HIS A 302 -11.73 36.61 5.38
C HIS A 302 -11.60 36.45 6.91
N ARG A 303 -10.59 37.05 7.54
CA ARG A 303 -10.40 36.98 9.00
C ARG A 303 -11.64 37.52 9.73
N GLY A 304 -12.37 36.66 10.45
CA GLY A 304 -13.58 37.07 11.16
C GLY A 304 -14.77 37.41 10.24
N ALA A 305 -14.84 36.81 9.04
CA ALA A 305 -15.98 36.96 8.13
C ALA A 305 -17.33 36.56 8.71
N VAL A 306 -17.32 35.64 9.67
CA VAL A 306 -18.52 35.21 10.40
C VAL A 306 -19.21 36.37 11.14
N HIS A 307 -18.51 37.45 11.49
CA HIS A 307 -19.09 38.60 12.20
C HIS A 307 -19.39 39.81 11.29
N MET A 308 -19.13 39.71 9.99
CA MET A 308 -19.37 40.80 9.04
C MET A 308 -20.82 40.80 8.52
N PRO A 309 -21.41 41.98 8.26
CA PRO A 309 -22.68 42.09 7.55
C PRO A 309 -22.56 41.55 6.12
N GLU A 310 -23.67 41.07 5.58
CA GLU A 310 -23.73 40.43 4.25
C GLU A 310 -23.25 41.34 3.12
N SER A 311 -23.48 42.65 3.24
CA SER A 311 -22.93 43.64 2.30
C SER A 311 -21.41 43.61 2.24
N GLU A 312 -20.72 43.52 3.38
CA GLU A 312 -19.26 43.49 3.45
C GLU A 312 -18.70 42.14 2.96
N ARG A 313 -19.38 41.03 3.26
CA ARG A 313 -19.03 39.71 2.72
C ARG A 313 -19.11 39.70 1.19
N SER A 314 -20.20 40.25 0.63
CA SER A 314 -20.36 40.36 -0.82
C SER A 314 -19.26 41.21 -1.47
N THR A 315 -18.78 42.26 -0.80
CA THR A 315 -17.65 43.06 -1.30
C THR A 315 -16.33 42.29 -1.26
N ILE A 316 -16.10 41.45 -0.25
CA ILE A 316 -14.92 40.60 -0.17
C ILE A 316 -14.96 39.52 -1.24
N GLU A 317 -16.09 38.86 -1.46
CA GLU A 317 -16.24 37.87 -2.54
C GLU A 317 -15.99 38.48 -3.93
N ARG A 318 -16.46 39.71 -4.15
CA ARG A 318 -16.17 40.45 -5.39
C ARG A 318 -14.69 40.82 -5.53
N LEU A 319 -14.02 41.13 -4.41
CA LEU A 319 -12.60 41.45 -4.39
C LEU A 319 -11.75 40.18 -4.58
N GLU A 320 -12.17 39.05 -4.01
CA GLU A 320 -11.55 37.73 -4.20
C GLU A 320 -11.56 37.32 -5.68
N ARG A 321 -12.70 37.44 -6.37
CA ARG A 321 -12.80 37.16 -7.81
C ARG A 321 -11.89 38.05 -8.66
N ASN A 322 -11.54 39.23 -8.16
CA ASN A 322 -10.75 40.24 -8.86
C ASN A 322 -9.40 40.53 -8.17
N ILE A 323 -8.87 39.58 -7.40
CA ILE A 323 -7.70 39.83 -6.54
C ILE A 323 -6.44 40.21 -7.34
N ALA A 324 -6.30 39.69 -8.57
CA ALA A 324 -5.22 40.07 -9.48
C ALA A 324 -5.24 41.57 -9.81
N SER A 325 -6.44 42.13 -10.07
CA SER A 325 -6.58 43.56 -10.37
C SER A 325 -6.34 44.46 -9.15
N PHE A 326 -6.58 43.92 -7.94
CA PHE A 326 -6.27 44.61 -6.69
C PHE A 326 -4.76 44.60 -6.43
N GLU A 327 -4.09 43.48 -6.71
CA GLU A 327 -2.64 43.35 -6.64
C GLU A 327 -1.93 44.32 -7.59
N GLU A 328 -2.34 44.38 -8.86
CA GLU A 328 -1.82 45.36 -9.84
C GLU A 328 -2.02 46.81 -9.38
N LEU A 329 -3.22 47.13 -8.87
CA LEU A 329 -3.53 48.46 -8.33
C LEU A 329 -2.55 48.84 -7.23
N VAL A 330 -2.40 47.98 -6.22
CA VAL A 330 -1.52 48.29 -5.07
C VAL A 330 -0.07 48.40 -5.55
N GLN A 331 0.37 47.51 -6.45
CA GLN A 331 1.69 47.60 -7.06
C GLN A 331 1.91 48.93 -7.77
N THR A 332 1.00 49.39 -8.63
CA THR A 332 1.15 50.68 -9.34
C THR A 332 1.22 51.88 -8.39
N ILE A 333 0.44 51.85 -7.29
CA ILE A 333 0.46 52.92 -6.30
C ILE A 333 1.80 52.93 -5.54
N LEU A 334 2.29 51.75 -5.14
CA LEU A 334 3.57 51.63 -4.45
C LEU A 334 4.77 51.94 -5.36
N GLU A 335 4.73 51.57 -6.64
CA GLU A 335 5.76 51.94 -7.63
C GLU A 335 5.82 53.46 -7.85
N SER A 336 4.67 54.15 -7.75
CA SER A 336 4.61 55.60 -7.87
C SER A 336 5.04 56.36 -6.61
N GLY A 337 5.14 55.66 -5.48
CA GLY A 337 5.51 56.21 -4.18
C GLY A 337 6.99 56.01 -3.90
N GLU A 338 7.76 57.10 -3.85
CA GLU A 338 9.22 57.00 -3.58
C GLU A 338 9.55 56.63 -2.11
N ASP A 339 8.65 56.94 -1.16
CA ASP A 339 8.87 56.72 0.29
C ASP A 339 7.63 56.13 0.97
N GLY A 340 7.66 54.82 1.27
CA GLY A 340 6.78 54.16 2.25
C GLY A 340 5.28 54.07 1.91
N PHE A 341 4.49 53.43 2.78
CA PHE A 341 3.02 53.28 2.65
C PHE A 341 2.26 54.26 3.54
N ASP A 342 2.46 55.56 3.26
CA ASP A 342 1.90 56.66 4.04
C ASP A 342 0.38 56.84 3.86
N ASP A 343 -0.24 57.62 4.75
CA ASP A 343 -1.68 57.93 4.76
C ASP A 343 -2.20 58.43 3.40
N ALA A 344 -1.37 59.12 2.61
CA ALA A 344 -1.72 59.58 1.26
C ALA A 344 -1.91 58.42 0.28
N GLN A 345 -1.02 57.42 0.29
CA GLN A 345 -1.12 56.22 -0.54
C GLN A 345 -2.25 55.31 -0.07
N GLN A 346 -2.42 55.19 1.25
CA GLN A 346 -3.56 54.48 1.85
C GLN A 346 -4.89 55.08 1.37
N ALA A 347 -5.00 56.42 1.35
CA ALA A 347 -6.19 57.10 0.84
C ALA A 347 -6.40 56.88 -0.67
N LEU A 348 -5.33 56.81 -1.47
CA LEU A 348 -5.41 56.50 -2.91
C LEU A 348 -5.97 55.10 -3.17
N VAL A 349 -5.49 54.09 -2.45
CA VAL A 349 -6.01 52.71 -2.56
C VAL A 349 -7.52 52.67 -2.29
N ILE A 350 -7.96 53.31 -1.20
CA ILE A 350 -9.38 53.35 -0.81
C ILE A 350 -10.20 54.11 -1.85
N ARG A 351 -9.76 55.29 -2.26
CA ARG A 351 -10.48 56.12 -3.25
C ARG A 351 -10.63 55.41 -4.59
N PHE A 352 -9.61 54.67 -5.03
CA PHE A 352 -9.68 53.91 -6.26
C PHE A 352 -10.67 52.75 -6.16
N LEU A 353 -10.68 52.02 -5.05
CA LEU A 353 -11.67 50.97 -4.82
C LEU A 353 -13.10 51.52 -4.74
N GLU A 354 -13.30 52.67 -4.08
CA GLU A 354 -14.59 53.37 -4.08
C GLU A 354 -15.00 53.79 -5.49
N SER A 355 -14.07 54.28 -6.31
CA SER A 355 -14.35 54.66 -7.71
C SER A 355 -14.78 53.46 -8.58
N LYS A 356 -14.30 52.26 -8.25
CA LYS A 356 -14.73 50.99 -8.88
C LYS A 356 -16.04 50.44 -8.31
N GLY A 357 -16.65 51.12 -7.35
CA GLY A 357 -17.92 50.75 -6.74
C GLY A 357 -17.80 49.68 -5.64
N TYR A 358 -16.63 49.57 -5.00
CA TYR A 358 -16.46 48.77 -3.78
C TYR A 358 -16.75 49.63 -2.54
N ASN A 359 -17.59 49.14 -1.63
CA ASN A 359 -17.88 49.81 -0.36
C ASN A 359 -16.81 49.48 0.68
N VAL A 360 -15.63 50.07 0.55
CA VAL A 360 -14.45 49.71 1.34
C VAL A 360 -14.29 50.54 2.62
N ASN A 361 -14.89 51.72 2.67
CA ASN A 361 -14.72 52.70 3.74
C ASN A 361 -15.64 52.43 4.95
N THR A 362 -15.71 51.17 5.38
CA THR A 362 -16.31 50.78 6.65
C THR A 362 -15.21 50.57 7.70
N SER A 363 -15.57 50.65 8.98
CA SER A 363 -14.62 50.50 10.09
C SER A 363 -13.97 49.11 10.17
N THR A 364 -14.59 48.10 9.55
CA THR A 364 -14.17 46.70 9.52
C THR A 364 -13.32 46.38 8.28
N LEU A 365 -13.74 46.84 7.09
CA LEU A 365 -13.07 46.51 5.82
C LEU A 365 -11.85 47.37 5.55
N ARG A 366 -11.91 48.67 5.86
CA ARG A 366 -10.81 49.61 5.59
C ARG A 366 -9.48 49.16 6.23
N PRO A 367 -9.42 48.81 7.52
CA PRO A 367 -8.17 48.33 8.11
C PRO A 367 -7.64 47.04 7.48
N ARG A 368 -8.51 46.16 6.98
CA ARG A 368 -8.10 44.88 6.38
C ARG A 368 -7.54 45.06 4.98
N ILE A 369 -8.17 45.90 4.18
CA ILE A 369 -7.70 46.19 2.83
C ILE A 369 -6.37 46.95 2.87
N LEU A 370 -6.20 47.85 3.84
CA LEU A 370 -4.90 48.50 4.08
C LEU A 370 -3.85 47.52 4.60
N ALA A 371 -4.20 46.59 5.49
CA ALA A 371 -3.28 45.53 5.92
C ALA A 371 -2.87 44.60 4.76
N CYS A 372 -3.81 44.24 3.88
CA CYS A 372 -3.53 43.46 2.67
C CYS A 372 -2.59 44.20 1.71
N ALA A 373 -2.83 45.51 1.50
CA ALA A 373 -1.98 46.34 0.67
C ALA A 373 -0.56 46.49 1.26
N GLY A 374 -0.45 46.66 2.58
CA GLY A 374 0.84 46.72 3.28
C GLY A 374 1.63 45.41 3.20
N ILE A 375 0.97 44.25 3.33
CA ILE A 375 1.63 42.94 3.18
C ILE A 375 2.09 42.73 1.75
N LEU A 376 1.28 43.11 0.77
CA LEU A 376 1.67 43.05 -0.63
C LEU A 376 2.88 43.93 -0.91
N GLY A 377 2.93 45.14 -0.37
CA GLY A 377 4.10 46.02 -0.50
C GLY A 377 5.34 45.48 0.21
N ALA A 378 5.18 44.82 1.35
CA ALA A 378 6.30 44.16 2.05
C ALA A 378 6.83 42.95 1.28
N GLU A 379 5.95 42.16 0.66
CA GLU A 379 6.33 41.00 -0.15
C GLU A 379 6.95 41.36 -1.50
N LEU A 380 6.55 42.48 -2.09
CA LEU A 380 7.17 43.02 -3.30
C LEU A 380 8.47 43.78 -3.01
N GLY A 381 8.81 44.01 -1.73
CA GLY A 381 10.03 44.68 -1.30
C GLY A 381 9.97 46.21 -1.32
N TYR A 382 8.78 46.80 -1.49
CA TYR A 382 8.57 48.25 -1.40
C TYR A 382 8.47 48.74 0.04
N LEU A 383 8.13 47.86 0.99
CA LEU A 383 7.90 48.20 2.40
C LEU A 383 8.67 47.31 3.35
N SER A 384 9.04 47.86 4.51
CA SER A 384 9.54 47.03 5.61
C SER A 384 8.37 46.39 6.38
N PRO A 385 8.50 45.17 6.95
CA PRO A 385 7.43 44.54 7.75
C PRO A 385 6.95 45.39 8.95
N SER A 386 7.73 46.38 9.37
CA SER A 386 7.38 47.36 10.42
C SER A 386 6.37 48.43 9.97
N GLU A 387 6.26 48.70 8.67
CA GLU A 387 5.40 49.74 8.10
C GLU A 387 3.98 49.23 7.78
N ILE A 388 3.71 47.94 8.00
CA ILE A 388 2.39 47.35 7.74
C ILE A 388 1.36 47.91 8.73
N PRO A 389 0.27 48.54 8.25
CA PRO A 389 -0.81 49.00 9.11
C PRO A 389 -1.41 47.83 9.89
N ARG A 390 -1.31 47.89 11.22
CA ARG A 390 -1.84 46.83 12.09
C ARG A 390 -3.36 46.88 12.07
N ILE A 391 -3.99 45.71 11.88
CA ILE A 391 -5.43 45.55 12.09
C ILE A 391 -5.72 45.98 13.53
N ALA A 392 -6.65 46.94 13.71
CA ALA A 392 -6.98 47.47 15.02
C ALA A 392 -7.31 46.32 16.01
N PRO A 393 -6.82 46.39 17.26
CA PRO A 393 -7.02 45.34 18.26
C PRO A 393 -8.46 45.40 18.79
N GLY A 394 -9.39 44.80 18.05
CA GLY A 394 -10.80 44.70 18.43
C GLY A 394 -11.51 43.47 17.83
N VAL A 395 -10.78 42.67 17.05
CA VAL A 395 -11.23 41.34 16.60
C VAL A 395 -10.63 40.36 17.59
N LEU A 396 -11.49 39.75 18.41
CA LEU A 396 -11.15 38.76 19.45
C LEU A 396 -10.08 37.80 18.94
N VAL A 397 -8.86 37.96 19.43
CA VAL A 397 -7.79 36.97 19.28
C VAL A 397 -8.00 36.01 20.43
N THR A 398 -8.34 34.76 20.14
CA THR A 398 -8.31 33.73 21.18
C THR A 398 -6.86 33.53 21.60
N GLU A 399 -6.58 33.38 22.90
CA GLU A 399 -5.21 33.26 23.45
C GLU A 399 -4.36 32.19 22.72
N THR A 400 -5.01 31.18 22.14
CA THR A 400 -4.42 30.12 21.32
C THR A 400 -3.80 30.60 19.99
N GLU A 401 -4.33 31.66 19.38
CA GLU A 401 -3.81 32.21 18.12
C GLU A 401 -2.63 33.15 18.37
N VAL A 402 -2.58 33.80 19.55
CA VAL A 402 -1.40 34.55 19.98
C VAL A 402 -0.22 33.61 20.15
N ASP A 403 -0.43 32.45 20.77
CA ASP A 403 0.61 31.44 20.94
C ASP A 403 1.11 30.89 19.60
N ALA A 404 0.21 30.67 18.62
CA ALA A 404 0.59 30.23 17.28
C ALA A 404 1.40 31.29 16.51
N ILE A 405 1.01 32.57 16.61
CA ILE A 405 1.77 33.66 15.99
C ILE A 405 3.10 33.88 16.72
N VAL A 406 3.15 33.69 18.04
CA VAL A 406 4.37 33.78 18.85
C VAL A 406 5.31 32.62 18.56
N THR A 407 4.82 31.41 18.28
CA THR A 407 5.66 30.28 17.86
C THR A 407 6.19 30.48 16.45
N GLU A 408 5.39 30.99 15.52
CA GLU A 408 5.85 31.36 14.16
C GLU A 408 6.83 32.54 14.17
N LEU A 409 6.61 33.56 14.99
CA LEU A 409 7.57 34.67 15.15
C LEU A 409 8.84 34.22 15.86
N LYS A 410 8.77 33.28 16.81
CA LYS A 410 9.96 32.68 17.44
C LYS A 410 10.73 31.81 16.45
N SER A 411 10.07 31.08 15.55
CA SER A 411 10.74 30.28 14.52
C SER A 411 11.38 31.17 13.44
N LEU A 412 10.70 32.23 13.02
CA LEU A 412 11.27 33.26 12.15
C LEU A 412 12.44 33.99 12.82
N ALA A 413 12.32 34.39 14.08
CA ALA A 413 13.42 35.02 14.81
C ALA A 413 14.61 34.08 15.04
N ALA A 414 14.37 32.77 15.18
CA ALA A 414 15.43 31.76 15.21
C ALA A 414 16.13 31.60 13.85
N SER A 415 15.42 31.80 12.74
CA SER A 415 16.00 31.80 11.40
C SER A 415 16.86 33.05 11.10
N PHE A 416 16.59 34.17 11.77
CA PHE A 416 17.35 35.43 11.62
C PHE A 416 18.45 35.62 12.67
N LYS A 417 18.50 34.82 13.73
CA LYS A 417 19.65 34.81 14.65
C LYS A 417 20.81 34.10 13.96
N PRO A 418 21.94 34.78 13.67
CA PRO A 418 23.17 34.05 13.35
C PRO A 418 23.49 33.15 14.55
N LYS A 419 23.69 31.85 14.30
CA LYS A 419 24.06 30.87 15.33
C LYS A 419 25.23 31.46 16.15
N PRO A 420 25.05 31.77 17.45
CA PRO A 420 26.20 32.01 18.30
C PRO A 420 27.00 30.71 18.35
N ASP A 421 28.30 30.83 18.16
CA ASP A 421 29.31 29.78 18.08
C ASP A 421 28.92 28.44 18.73
N ALA A 422 28.69 27.44 17.89
CA ALA A 422 28.58 26.03 18.25
C ALA A 422 29.96 25.44 18.56
N ILE A 423 30.65 25.98 19.58
CA ILE A 423 31.98 25.49 20.00
C ILE A 423 31.92 24.72 21.32
N GLN A 424 30.80 24.70 22.06
CA GLN A 424 30.77 24.05 23.39
C GLN A 424 30.03 22.70 23.48
N GLU A 425 29.10 22.36 22.58
CA GLU A 425 28.37 21.07 22.68
C GLU A 425 28.99 19.93 21.84
N GLU A 426 29.74 20.23 20.78
CA GLU A 426 30.44 19.17 20.01
C GLU A 426 31.71 18.67 20.74
N GLU A 427 32.41 19.52 21.52
CA GLU A 427 33.58 19.06 22.28
C GLU A 427 33.22 18.12 23.43
N GLU A 428 32.09 18.31 24.13
CA GLU A 428 31.65 17.40 25.21
C GLU A 428 31.19 16.04 24.66
N ALA A 429 30.41 16.02 23.58
CA ALA A 429 29.96 14.77 22.95
C ALA A 429 31.12 13.98 22.28
N VAL A 430 32.08 14.70 21.68
CA VAL A 430 33.30 14.07 21.14
C VAL A 430 34.21 13.61 22.26
N ALA A 431 34.36 14.36 23.37
CA ALA A 431 35.14 13.92 24.53
C ALA A 431 34.54 12.68 25.22
N GLU A 432 33.22 12.58 25.34
CA GLU A 432 32.54 11.41 25.92
C GLU A 432 32.73 10.18 25.01
N SER A 433 32.51 10.31 23.70
CA SER A 433 32.74 9.21 22.75
C SER A 433 34.21 8.78 22.62
N VAL A 434 35.16 9.72 22.73
CA VAL A 434 36.60 9.43 22.73
C VAL A 434 37.03 8.78 24.05
N SER A 435 36.43 9.17 25.19
CA SER A 435 36.68 8.52 26.48
C SER A 435 36.16 7.08 26.51
N GLU A 436 34.96 6.81 26.00
CA GLU A 436 34.40 5.47 25.89
C GLU A 436 35.19 4.58 24.91
N ALA A 437 35.67 5.16 23.80
CA ALA A 437 36.55 4.47 22.86
C ALA A 437 37.91 4.14 23.50
N SER A 438 38.48 5.07 24.28
CA SER A 438 39.74 4.87 25.02
C SER A 438 39.60 3.78 26.09
N ASP A 439 38.50 3.78 26.86
CA ASP A 439 38.23 2.76 27.87
C ASP A 439 38.02 1.38 27.26
N ASN A 440 37.38 1.30 26.09
CA ASN A 440 37.26 0.05 25.35
C ASN A 440 38.62 -0.44 24.82
N ILE A 441 39.48 0.46 24.33
CA ILE A 441 40.84 0.11 23.90
C ILE A 441 41.69 -0.36 25.10
N ALA A 442 41.59 0.29 26.26
CA ALA A 442 42.29 -0.13 27.47
C ALA A 442 41.82 -1.52 27.96
N ARG A 443 40.51 -1.80 27.91
CA ARG A 443 39.96 -3.14 28.22
C ARG A 443 40.40 -4.20 27.22
N VAL A 444 40.47 -3.88 25.93
CA VAL A 444 40.94 -4.81 24.90
C VAL A 444 42.44 -5.07 25.06
N ARG A 445 43.24 -4.03 25.32
CA ARG A 445 44.68 -4.16 25.57
C ARG A 445 44.96 -5.01 26.81
N GLY A 446 44.26 -4.79 27.92
CA GLY A 446 44.39 -5.64 29.12
C GLY A 446 43.97 -7.10 28.91
N LYS A 447 43.07 -7.38 27.95
CA LYS A 447 42.75 -8.76 27.53
C LYS A 447 43.87 -9.37 26.69
N ILE A 448 44.48 -8.58 25.80
CA ILE A 448 45.62 -9.02 24.98
C ILE A 448 46.84 -9.29 25.87
N ASP A 449 47.16 -8.39 26.82
CA ASP A 449 48.28 -8.58 27.74
C ASP A 449 48.10 -9.83 28.62
N ARG A 450 46.85 -10.15 29.03
CA ARG A 450 46.53 -11.41 29.72
C ARG A 450 46.67 -12.64 28.83
N ILE A 451 46.36 -12.51 27.54
CA ILE A 451 46.54 -13.59 26.58
C ILE A 451 48.03 -13.79 26.33
N ASP A 452 48.82 -12.73 26.21
CA ASP A 452 50.28 -12.79 26.06
C ASP A 452 50.97 -13.35 27.31
N GLU A 453 50.47 -13.03 28.51
CA GLU A 453 50.94 -13.64 29.76
C GLU A 453 50.61 -15.14 29.83
N LEU A 454 49.43 -15.55 29.35
CA LEU A 454 49.07 -16.97 29.22
C LEU A 454 49.90 -17.69 28.16
N LEU A 455 50.19 -17.05 27.03
CA LEU A 455 51.04 -17.60 25.97
C LEU A 455 52.50 -17.72 26.44
N ASN A 456 53.03 -16.75 27.17
CA ASN A 456 54.36 -16.83 27.78
C ASN A 456 54.43 -17.90 28.87
N ARG A 457 53.34 -18.16 29.60
CA ARG A 457 53.25 -19.30 30.53
C ARG A 457 53.18 -20.65 29.83
N LEU A 458 52.76 -20.70 28.57
CA LEU A 458 52.60 -21.93 27.80
C LEU A 458 53.85 -22.26 26.95
N ASN A 459 54.67 -21.25 26.65
CA ASN A 459 55.95 -21.37 25.93
C ASN A 459 57.18 -21.43 26.86
N GLY A 460 56.97 -21.53 28.18
CA GLY A 460 58.00 -21.73 29.20
C GLY A 460 58.03 -23.16 29.71
#